data_AF-A0A1J8P5G7-F1
#
_entry.id   AF-A0A1J8P5G7-F1
#
_cell.length_a   1.000
_cell.length_b   1.000
_cell.length_c   1.000
_cell.angle_alpha   90.00
_cell.angle_beta   90.00
_cell.angle_gamma   90.00
#
_symmetry.space_group_name_H-M   'P 1'
#
loop_
_entity.id
_entity.type
_entity.pdbx_description
1 polymer ?
#
loop_
_entity_poly.entity_id
_entity_poly.type
_entity_poly.pdbx_seq_one_letter_code
_entity_poly.pdbx_strand_id
1 'polypeptide(L)'
;TIIATDIAGNTAEKTVSVSVVDIGLSTSITWNNIGTDNIINTAEMATATLSGTVSVIGTVSSISVSSIVFKQGDTTVHVITTNLPAIVNNTWALANNSAWTSKLTQGDYTVIVNLAGKGASNQDVTGLNSITTKIDITQPAQPTFTLTNDTGVSNSDGVTNNGMMTVAGLESDATWQYSTNGGTNWTNGTGTSFTLTEGTHAIDAIQVKQ
;
A
#
# COMPACT_ATOMS: atom_id res chain seq x y z
N THR A 1 40.68 -6.85 -34.21
CA THR A 1 41.82 -6.59 -35.11
C THR A 1 41.42 -5.59 -36.16
N ILE A 2 42.29 -4.61 -36.45
CA ILE A 2 42.11 -3.64 -37.52
C ILE A 2 43.06 -4.03 -38.66
N ILE A 3 42.54 -4.17 -39.88
CA ILE A 3 43.31 -4.50 -41.08
C ILE A 3 43.12 -3.37 -42.09
N ALA A 4 44.23 -2.83 -42.59
CA ALA A 4 44.23 -1.88 -43.70
C ALA A 4 44.92 -2.50 -44.91
N THR A 5 44.32 -2.34 -46.08
CA THR A 5 44.88 -2.81 -47.35
C THR A 5 44.97 -1.64 -48.33
N ASP A 6 46.13 -1.42 -48.93
CA ASP A 6 46.29 -0.38 -49.95
C ASP A 6 45.85 -0.86 -51.36
N ILE A 7 45.84 0.05 -52.34
CA ILE A 7 45.45 -0.25 -53.74
C ILE A 7 46.36 -1.30 -54.39
N ALA A 8 47.62 -1.41 -53.97
CA ALA A 8 48.56 -2.40 -54.47
C ALA A 8 48.41 -3.77 -53.78
N GLY A 9 47.53 -3.87 -52.77
CA GLY A 9 47.27 -5.10 -52.03
C GLY A 9 48.17 -5.32 -50.82
N ASN A 10 49.00 -4.35 -50.42
CA ASN A 10 49.80 -4.47 -49.20
C ASN A 10 48.89 -4.36 -47.97
N THR A 11 49.09 -5.24 -46.99
CA THR A 11 48.29 -5.26 -45.76
C THR A 11 49.10 -4.82 -44.56
N ALA A 12 48.46 -4.09 -43.65
CA ALA A 12 48.96 -3.79 -42.32
C ALA A 12 47.92 -4.19 -41.28
N GLU A 13 48.34 -4.97 -40.28
CA GLU A 13 47.47 -5.49 -39.23
C GLU A 13 47.85 -4.90 -37.87
N LYS A 14 46.84 -4.49 -37.10
CA LYS A 14 46.98 -4.11 -35.69
C LYS A 14 45.95 -4.85 -34.85
N THR A 15 46.43 -5.64 -33.90
CA THR A 15 45.55 -6.25 -32.89
C THR A 15 45.17 -5.20 -31.84
N VAL A 16 43.88 -5.12 -31.52
CA VAL A 16 43.32 -4.26 -30.49
C VAL A 16 42.47 -5.14 -29.57
N SER A 17 42.73 -5.09 -28.28
CA SER A 17 41.90 -5.71 -27.25
C SER A 17 40.84 -4.71 -26.79
N VAL A 18 39.58 -5.13 -26.77
CA VAL A 18 38.46 -4.37 -26.23
C VAL A 18 37.84 -5.21 -25.10
N SER A 19 37.56 -4.57 -23.96
CA SER A 19 36.84 -5.19 -22.85
C SER A 19 35.57 -4.38 -22.60
N VAL A 20 34.42 -5.06 -22.55
CA VAL A 20 33.15 -4.49 -22.09
C VAL A 20 32.84 -5.17 -20.77
N VAL A 21 32.80 -4.41 -19.68
CA VAL A 21 32.35 -4.91 -18.38
C VAL A 21 30.93 -4.41 -18.19
N ASP A 22 29.97 -5.34 -18.10
CA ASP A 22 28.63 -4.98 -17.68
C ASP A 22 28.69 -4.62 -16.19
N ILE A 23 28.21 -3.43 -15.84
CA ILE A 23 28.21 -2.91 -14.48
C ILE A 23 26.81 -2.42 -14.16
N GLY A 24 26.27 -2.88 -13.04
CA GLY A 24 24.87 -2.60 -12.72
C GLY A 24 24.56 -2.75 -11.25
N LEU A 25 23.53 -2.01 -10.83
CA LEU A 25 22.92 -2.12 -9.51
C LEU A 25 21.42 -2.35 -9.69
N SER A 26 20.86 -3.22 -8.87
CA SER A 26 19.40 -3.38 -8.75
C SER A 26 19.03 -3.65 -7.30
N THR A 27 17.77 -3.39 -6.96
CA THR A 27 17.21 -3.68 -5.64
C THR A 27 15.89 -4.42 -5.76
N SER A 28 15.61 -5.34 -4.85
CA SER A 28 14.22 -5.71 -4.56
C SER A 28 13.60 -4.70 -3.60
N ILE A 29 12.27 -4.69 -3.50
CA ILE A 29 11.53 -3.87 -2.54
C ILE A 29 10.41 -4.73 -1.99
N THR A 30 10.19 -4.68 -0.69
CA THR A 30 9.13 -5.41 0.00
C THR A 30 8.57 -4.53 1.10
N TRP A 31 7.24 -4.43 1.16
CA TRP A 31 6.52 -3.94 2.32
C TRP A 31 6.43 -5.06 3.35
N ASN A 32 6.79 -4.76 4.59
CA ASN A 32 6.63 -5.69 5.70
C ASN A 32 5.57 -5.17 6.66
N ASN A 33 4.92 -6.09 7.38
CA ASN A 33 3.90 -5.82 8.38
C ASN A 33 2.59 -5.23 7.80
N ILE A 34 2.22 -5.65 6.58
CA ILE A 34 1.03 -5.17 5.86
C ILE A 34 0.06 -6.30 5.46
N GLY A 35 0.09 -7.43 6.19
CA GLY A 35 -0.72 -8.59 5.83
C GLY A 35 -0.36 -9.21 4.48
N THR A 36 -1.36 -9.78 3.79
CA THR A 36 -1.20 -10.50 2.51
C THR A 36 -2.00 -9.90 1.35
N ASP A 37 -2.78 -8.86 1.59
CA ASP A 37 -3.68 -8.24 0.61
C ASP A 37 -3.03 -7.08 -0.16
N ASN A 38 -1.81 -6.69 0.21
CA ASN A 38 -1.08 -5.56 -0.36
C ASN A 38 -1.84 -4.22 -0.21
N ILE A 39 -2.64 -4.12 0.84
CA ILE A 39 -3.35 -2.93 1.27
C ILE A 39 -2.83 -2.57 2.66
N ILE A 40 -2.50 -1.31 2.89
CA ILE A 40 -2.06 -0.83 4.20
C ILE A 40 -3.22 -0.07 4.85
N ASN A 41 -3.77 -0.64 5.90
CA ASN A 41 -4.79 -0.01 6.73
C ASN A 41 -4.17 0.83 7.87
N THR A 42 -5.04 1.46 8.67
CA THR A 42 -4.63 2.34 9.77
C THR A 42 -3.75 1.63 10.82
N ALA A 43 -4.02 0.36 11.12
CA ALA A 43 -3.25 -0.39 12.10
C ALA A 43 -1.88 -0.81 11.54
N GLU A 44 -1.85 -1.25 10.27
CA GLU A 44 -0.62 -1.65 9.59
C GLU A 44 0.31 -0.47 9.36
N MET A 45 -0.22 0.72 9.01
CA MET A 45 0.57 1.94 8.82
C MET A 45 1.43 2.30 10.04
N ALA A 46 0.97 1.97 11.25
CA ALA A 46 1.71 2.20 12.50
C ALA A 46 2.95 1.32 12.65
N THR A 47 3.08 0.24 11.87
CA THR A 47 4.18 -0.73 11.99
C THR A 47 4.83 -1.09 10.65
N ALA A 48 4.29 -0.62 9.52
CA ALA A 48 4.77 -0.90 8.18
C ALA A 48 6.22 -0.46 7.99
N THR A 49 7.03 -1.32 7.39
CA THR A 49 8.42 -1.02 7.04
C THR A 49 8.68 -1.36 5.58
N LEU A 50 9.76 -0.82 5.02
CA LEU A 50 10.25 -1.21 3.71
C LEU A 50 11.60 -1.90 3.84
N SER A 51 11.84 -2.94 3.06
CA SER A 51 13.14 -3.58 2.98
C SER A 51 13.44 -4.05 1.56
N GLY A 52 14.70 -4.42 1.31
CA GLY A 52 15.10 -4.96 0.04
C GLY A 52 16.49 -5.56 0.07
N THR A 53 16.81 -6.31 -0.99
CA THR A 53 18.12 -6.86 -1.27
C THR A 53 18.75 -6.14 -2.45
N VAL A 54 20.06 -5.93 -2.41
CA VAL A 54 20.82 -5.32 -3.50
C VAL A 54 21.55 -6.40 -4.28
N SER A 55 21.46 -6.32 -5.61
CA SER A 55 22.23 -7.17 -6.53
C SER A 55 23.17 -6.31 -7.36
N VAL A 56 24.39 -6.82 -7.55
CA VAL A 56 25.49 -6.12 -8.23
C VAL A 56 25.97 -6.96 -9.39
N ILE A 57 26.12 -6.32 -10.56
CA ILE A 57 26.81 -6.88 -11.72
C ILE A 57 28.14 -6.13 -11.86
N GLY A 58 29.25 -6.86 -12.01
CA GLY A 58 30.59 -6.27 -12.07
C GLY A 58 31.11 -5.81 -10.70
N THR A 59 32.04 -4.85 -10.71
CA THR A 59 32.65 -4.27 -9.49
C THR A 59 32.05 -2.91 -9.20
N VAL A 60 31.19 -2.82 -8.19
CA VAL A 60 30.63 -1.56 -7.69
C VAL A 60 30.99 -1.38 -6.22
N SER A 61 31.45 -0.18 -5.88
CA SER A 61 31.85 0.25 -4.54
C SER A 61 30.96 1.40 -4.05
N SER A 62 31.05 1.74 -2.77
CA SER A 62 30.32 2.87 -2.17
C SER A 62 28.81 2.83 -2.42
N ILE A 63 28.23 1.63 -2.39
CA ILE A 63 26.82 1.41 -2.69
C ILE A 63 25.97 1.98 -1.54
N SER A 64 24.97 2.79 -1.88
CA SER A 64 24.02 3.37 -0.94
C SER A 64 22.63 3.45 -1.55
N VAL A 65 21.61 3.51 -0.69
CA VAL A 65 20.30 4.05 -1.10
C VAL A 65 20.47 5.56 -1.26
N SER A 66 20.13 6.10 -2.43
CA SER A 66 20.27 7.52 -2.77
C SER A 66 18.97 8.30 -2.58
N SER A 67 17.82 7.66 -2.76
CA SER A 67 16.51 8.21 -2.38
C SER A 67 15.43 7.13 -2.33
N ILE A 68 14.37 7.42 -1.58
CA ILE A 68 13.12 6.67 -1.61
C ILE A 68 12.00 7.65 -1.94
N VAL A 69 11.28 7.40 -3.03
CA VAL A 69 10.25 8.29 -3.58
C VAL A 69 8.89 7.62 -3.45
N PHE A 70 7.92 8.31 -2.86
CA PHE A 70 6.53 7.88 -2.77
C PHE A 70 5.70 8.71 -3.76
N LYS A 71 5.04 8.06 -4.71
CA LYS A 71 4.22 8.71 -5.73
C LYS A 71 2.78 8.21 -5.70
N GLN A 72 1.84 9.09 -6.00
CA GLN A 72 0.47 8.74 -6.42
C GLN A 72 0.32 9.10 -7.90
N GLY A 73 0.20 8.08 -8.75
CA GLY A 73 0.36 8.26 -10.20
C GLY A 73 1.69 8.95 -10.53
N ASP A 74 1.63 10.04 -11.29
CA ASP A 74 2.82 10.81 -11.66
C ASP A 74 3.26 11.83 -10.60
N THR A 75 2.43 12.11 -9.61
CA THR A 75 2.68 13.10 -8.56
C THR A 75 3.57 12.51 -7.47
N THR A 76 4.69 13.18 -7.18
CA THR A 76 5.52 12.87 -6.01
C THR A 76 4.87 13.41 -4.74
N VAL A 77 4.49 12.51 -3.84
CA VAL A 77 3.90 12.86 -2.54
C VAL A 77 4.99 13.10 -1.50
N HIS A 78 6.03 12.27 -1.49
CA HIS A 78 7.12 12.39 -0.53
C HIS A 78 8.43 11.84 -1.08
N VAL A 79 9.55 12.41 -0.62
CA VAL A 79 10.90 11.93 -0.95
C VAL A 79 11.74 11.91 0.31
N ILE A 80 12.38 10.77 0.56
CA ILE A 80 13.40 10.62 1.58
C ILE A 80 14.77 10.75 0.91
N THR A 81 15.55 11.75 1.32
CA THR A 81 16.93 11.98 0.87
C THR A 81 17.94 12.06 2.03
N THR A 82 17.45 11.99 3.27
CA THR A 82 18.26 12.04 4.50
C THR A 82 17.86 10.88 5.40
N ASN A 83 18.76 10.47 6.31
CA ASN A 83 18.57 9.31 7.19
C ASN A 83 18.15 8.04 6.43
N LEU A 84 18.71 7.86 5.23
CA LEU A 84 18.47 6.70 4.38
C LEU A 84 19.03 5.43 5.02
N PRO A 85 18.39 4.26 4.78
CA PRO A 85 18.85 3.02 5.37
C PRO A 85 20.23 2.63 4.84
N ALA A 86 21.09 2.19 5.75
CA ALA A 86 22.38 1.61 5.38
C ALA A 86 22.18 0.27 4.65
N ILE A 87 23.08 -0.04 3.73
CA ILE A 87 23.14 -1.35 3.09
C ILE A 87 24.16 -2.20 3.86
N VAL A 88 23.69 -3.28 4.48
CA VAL A 88 24.51 -4.22 5.25
C VAL A 88 24.23 -5.63 4.72
N ASN A 89 25.28 -6.38 4.39
CA ASN A 89 25.16 -7.72 3.81
C ASN A 89 24.18 -7.79 2.63
N ASN A 90 24.27 -6.83 1.72
CA ASN A 90 23.38 -6.68 0.56
C ASN A 90 21.89 -6.52 0.90
N THR A 91 21.57 -6.07 2.11
CA THR A 91 20.19 -5.79 2.53
C THR A 91 20.07 -4.37 3.08
N TRP A 92 18.89 -3.79 2.93
CA TRP A 92 18.52 -2.52 3.55
C TRP A 92 17.13 -2.61 4.14
N ALA A 93 16.88 -1.83 5.19
CA ALA A 93 15.57 -1.75 5.84
C ALA A 93 15.30 -0.30 6.30
N LEU A 94 14.23 0.29 5.77
CA LEU A 94 13.68 1.55 6.23
C LEU A 94 12.69 1.27 7.36
N ALA A 95 13.07 1.65 8.58
CA ALA A 95 12.23 1.52 9.76
C ALA A 95 10.97 2.42 9.67
N ASN A 96 9.90 1.96 10.32
CA ASN A 96 8.69 2.75 10.50
C ASN A 96 9.02 4.00 11.31
N ASN A 97 8.57 5.16 10.83
CA ASN A 97 8.56 6.38 11.62
C ASN A 97 7.54 7.37 11.05
N SER A 98 7.11 8.29 11.89
CA SER A 98 6.09 9.28 11.54
C SER A 98 6.52 10.29 10.47
N ALA A 99 7.82 10.46 10.20
CA ALA A 99 8.29 11.46 9.25
C ALA A 99 7.83 11.17 7.81
N TRP A 100 7.85 9.90 7.41
CA TRP A 100 7.37 9.48 6.09
C TRP A 100 5.96 8.89 6.14
N THR A 101 5.58 8.12 7.16
CA THR A 101 4.25 7.47 7.20
C THR A 101 3.11 8.49 7.29
N SER A 102 3.30 9.61 8.00
CA SER A 102 2.29 10.68 8.09
C SER A 102 2.03 11.42 6.77
N LYS A 103 2.86 11.18 5.75
CA LYS A 103 2.69 11.76 4.41
C LYS A 103 1.84 10.88 3.49
N LEU A 104 1.56 9.65 3.89
CA LEU A 104 0.78 8.70 3.10
C LEU A 104 -0.70 8.84 3.47
N THR A 105 -1.51 9.18 2.48
CA THR A 105 -2.97 9.34 2.60
C THR A 105 -3.69 8.23 1.84
N GLN A 106 -5.02 8.22 1.84
CA GLN A 106 -5.81 7.29 1.02
C GLN A 106 -5.33 7.28 -0.45
N GLY A 107 -5.18 6.10 -1.04
CA GLY A 107 -4.97 5.92 -2.47
C GLY A 107 -3.84 4.94 -2.84
N ASP A 108 -3.63 4.78 -4.14
CA ASP A 108 -2.60 3.88 -4.68
C ASP A 108 -1.24 4.58 -4.73
N TYR A 109 -0.22 3.91 -4.21
CA TYR A 109 1.15 4.41 -4.18
C TYR A 109 2.08 3.54 -5.00
N THR A 110 3.00 4.21 -5.70
CA THR A 110 4.22 3.62 -6.23
C THR A 110 5.40 4.11 -5.38
N VAL A 111 6.12 3.17 -4.76
CA VAL A 111 7.37 3.46 -4.06
C VAL A 111 8.53 3.12 -4.97
N ILE A 112 9.44 4.06 -5.17
CA ILE A 112 10.65 3.89 -5.97
C ILE A 112 11.86 4.00 -5.06
N VAL A 113 12.75 3.01 -5.09
CA VAL A 113 14.01 3.03 -4.36
C VAL A 113 15.13 3.20 -5.37
N ASN A 114 15.90 4.27 -5.21
CA ASN A 114 17.06 4.55 -6.04
C ASN A 114 18.33 4.20 -5.25
N LEU A 115 19.25 3.52 -5.92
CA LEU A 115 20.59 3.21 -5.47
C LEU A 115 21.61 4.08 -6.20
N ALA A 116 22.72 4.36 -5.52
CA ALA A 116 23.92 4.93 -6.13
C ALA A 116 25.14 4.09 -5.74
N GLY A 117 26.16 4.10 -6.60
CA GLY A 117 27.45 3.47 -6.36
C GLY A 117 28.50 3.97 -7.35
N LYS A 118 29.73 3.49 -7.18
CA LYS A 118 30.88 3.85 -8.01
C LYS A 118 31.54 2.62 -8.63
N GLY A 119 31.70 2.62 -9.94
CA GLY A 119 32.46 1.61 -10.65
C GLY A 119 33.97 1.69 -10.42
N ALA A 120 34.71 0.72 -10.92
CA ALA A 120 36.17 0.62 -10.75
C ALA A 120 36.97 1.82 -11.30
N SER A 121 36.42 2.57 -12.25
CA SER A 121 36.98 3.82 -12.80
C SER A 121 36.33 5.08 -12.19
N ASN A 122 35.65 4.95 -11.05
CA ASN A 122 34.93 6.03 -10.36
C ASN A 122 33.73 6.63 -11.14
N GLN A 123 33.22 5.91 -12.14
CA GLN A 123 31.98 6.26 -12.86
C GLN A 123 30.75 6.02 -11.97
N ASP A 124 29.74 6.86 -12.11
CA ASP A 124 28.45 6.68 -11.41
C ASP A 124 27.73 5.45 -11.94
N VAL A 125 27.25 4.63 -11.00
CA VAL A 125 26.39 3.49 -11.26
C VAL A 125 25.12 3.70 -10.46
N THR A 126 23.97 3.70 -11.14
CA THR A 126 22.67 3.81 -10.50
C THR A 126 21.89 2.51 -10.68
N GLY A 127 20.97 2.27 -9.77
CA GLY A 127 20.02 1.18 -9.84
C GLY A 127 18.70 1.64 -9.28
N LEU A 128 17.59 1.14 -9.81
CA LEU A 128 16.28 1.45 -9.25
C LEU A 128 15.35 0.26 -9.38
N ASN A 129 14.34 0.24 -8.52
CA ASN A 129 13.16 -0.60 -8.69
C ASN A 129 11.95 0.13 -8.08
N SER A 130 10.76 -0.38 -8.34
CA SER A 130 9.53 0.11 -7.73
C SER A 130 8.60 -1.02 -7.29
N ILE A 131 7.72 -0.70 -6.34
CA ILE A 131 6.62 -1.55 -5.89
C ILE A 131 5.37 -0.70 -5.73
N THR A 132 4.19 -1.30 -5.95
CA THR A 132 2.90 -0.65 -5.73
C THR A 132 2.21 -1.21 -4.48
N THR A 133 1.51 -0.34 -3.75
CA THR A 133 0.66 -0.70 -2.61
C THR A 133 -0.53 0.24 -2.57
N LYS A 134 -1.68 -0.23 -2.06
CA LYS A 134 -2.80 0.65 -1.76
C LYS A 134 -2.73 1.08 -0.29
N ILE A 135 -2.99 2.35 -0.01
CA ILE A 135 -3.25 2.84 1.36
C ILE A 135 -4.76 2.99 1.49
N ASP A 136 -5.35 2.25 2.44
CA ASP A 136 -6.78 2.26 2.71
C ASP A 136 -7.04 2.47 4.20
N ILE A 137 -7.12 3.75 4.59
CA ILE A 137 -7.28 4.20 5.97
C ILE A 137 -8.67 4.80 6.21
N THR A 138 -9.54 4.70 5.21
CA THR A 138 -10.91 5.21 5.29
C THR A 138 -11.75 4.18 6.02
N GLN A 139 -12.40 4.61 7.10
CA GLN A 139 -13.32 3.73 7.84
C GLN A 139 -14.57 3.48 7.00
N PRO A 140 -15.14 2.26 7.05
CA PRO A 140 -16.42 1.99 6.42
C PRO A 140 -17.50 2.89 7.01
N ALA A 141 -18.52 3.21 6.21
CA ALA A 141 -19.64 4.01 6.70
C ALA A 141 -20.37 3.25 7.83
N GLN A 142 -20.73 3.93 8.91
CA GLN A 142 -21.52 3.30 9.96
C GLN A 142 -22.97 3.09 9.47
N PRO A 143 -23.52 1.87 9.52
CA PRO A 143 -24.93 1.67 9.19
C PRO A 143 -25.81 2.30 10.26
N THR A 144 -26.98 2.78 9.85
CA THR A 144 -28.00 3.33 10.74
C THR A 144 -29.30 2.55 10.60
N PHE A 145 -30.18 2.66 11.59
CA PHE A 145 -31.52 2.12 11.50
C PHE A 145 -32.55 3.07 12.12
N THR A 146 -33.76 3.07 11.57
CA THR A 146 -34.89 3.84 12.09
C THR A 146 -36.17 3.04 11.95
N LEU A 147 -37.21 3.42 12.70
CA LEU A 147 -38.56 2.94 12.41
C LEU A 147 -38.94 3.31 10.98
N THR A 148 -39.45 2.35 10.20
CA THR A 148 -39.96 2.63 8.86
C THR A 148 -41.17 3.56 8.93
N ASN A 149 -42.04 3.34 9.93
CA ASN A 149 -43.13 4.24 10.25
C ASN A 149 -43.36 4.24 11.76
N ASP A 150 -43.17 5.39 12.40
CA ASP A 150 -43.54 5.60 13.80
C ASP A 150 -45.03 5.95 13.85
N THR A 151 -45.86 4.95 14.19
CA THR A 151 -47.33 5.06 14.20
C THR A 151 -47.89 5.44 15.57
N GLY A 152 -47.03 5.81 16.51
CA GLY A 152 -47.38 6.22 17.85
C GLY A 152 -48.17 7.53 17.88
N VAL A 153 -48.46 7.97 19.11
CA VAL A 153 -49.11 9.27 19.32
C VAL A 153 -48.19 10.40 18.89
N SER A 154 -46.88 10.25 19.11
CA SER A 154 -45.85 11.09 18.51
C SER A 154 -45.19 10.37 17.35
N ASN A 155 -44.71 11.14 16.36
CA ASN A 155 -43.93 10.63 15.23
C ASN A 155 -42.43 10.49 15.54
N SER A 156 -42.06 10.61 16.82
CA SER A 156 -40.68 10.65 17.28
C SER A 156 -40.52 10.12 18.71
N ASP A 157 -41.54 9.49 19.28
CA ASP A 157 -41.43 8.83 20.58
C ASP A 157 -40.91 7.39 20.47
N GLY A 158 -40.78 6.86 19.24
CA GLY A 158 -40.29 5.52 18.99
C GLY A 158 -41.32 4.42 19.27
N VAL A 159 -42.61 4.78 19.43
CA VAL A 159 -43.68 3.83 19.76
C VAL A 159 -44.46 3.48 18.51
N THR A 160 -44.26 2.28 17.96
CA THR A 160 -44.94 1.85 16.74
C THR A 160 -45.85 0.64 16.94
N ASN A 161 -46.89 0.53 16.11
CA ASN A 161 -47.65 -0.70 15.86
C ASN A 161 -47.14 -1.49 14.65
N ASN A 162 -46.10 -0.99 13.97
CA ASN A 162 -45.44 -1.63 12.84
C ASN A 162 -43.93 -1.76 13.14
N GLY A 163 -43.50 -2.93 13.61
CA GLY A 163 -42.10 -3.20 14.00
C GLY A 163 -41.09 -3.23 12.84
N MET A 164 -41.45 -2.79 11.64
CA MET A 164 -40.51 -2.71 10.52
C MET A 164 -39.48 -1.61 10.77
N MET A 165 -38.21 -2.00 10.72
CA MET A 165 -37.04 -1.14 10.83
C MET A 165 -36.39 -1.01 9.46
N THR A 166 -36.11 0.21 9.03
CA THR A 166 -35.31 0.48 7.83
C THR A 166 -33.85 0.62 8.23
N VAL A 167 -32.96 -0.02 7.49
CA VAL A 167 -31.50 0.07 7.62
C VAL A 167 -30.94 0.89 6.46
N ALA A 168 -30.04 1.83 6.75
CA ALA A 168 -29.41 2.70 5.79
C ALA A 168 -27.89 2.76 6.02
N GLY A 169 -27.15 3.31 5.04
CA GLY A 169 -25.69 3.45 5.13
C GLY A 169 -24.92 2.13 4.92
N LEU A 170 -25.58 1.10 4.40
CA LEU A 170 -24.95 -0.14 4.00
C LEU A 170 -24.11 0.07 2.74
N GLU A 171 -22.90 -0.47 2.74
CA GLU A 171 -22.03 -0.49 1.57
C GLU A 171 -22.61 -1.43 0.51
N SER A 172 -22.39 -1.10 -0.78
CA SER A 172 -22.85 -1.95 -1.87
C SER A 172 -22.26 -3.34 -1.72
N ASP A 173 -23.10 -4.36 -1.84
CA ASP A 173 -22.72 -5.77 -1.77
C ASP A 173 -22.17 -6.23 -0.40
N ALA A 174 -22.20 -5.37 0.63
CA ALA A 174 -21.86 -5.76 1.98
C ALA A 174 -22.92 -6.70 2.57
N THR A 175 -22.47 -7.78 3.20
CA THR A 175 -23.32 -8.58 4.07
C THR A 175 -23.58 -7.80 5.34
N TRP A 176 -24.83 -7.74 5.80
CA TRP A 176 -25.14 -7.07 7.06
C TRP A 176 -25.98 -7.96 7.96
N GLN A 177 -25.91 -7.67 9.25
CA GLN A 177 -26.60 -8.41 10.29
C GLN A 177 -27.24 -7.45 11.30
N TYR A 178 -28.29 -7.91 11.96
CA TYR A 178 -28.90 -7.22 13.09
C TYR A 178 -28.97 -8.10 14.32
N SER A 179 -29.03 -7.46 15.49
CA SER A 179 -29.28 -8.08 16.78
C SER A 179 -30.47 -7.40 17.43
N THR A 180 -31.25 -8.16 18.19
CA THR A 180 -32.35 -7.64 19.03
C THR A 180 -32.10 -7.94 20.52
N ASN A 181 -30.90 -8.43 20.86
CA ASN A 181 -30.51 -8.83 22.21
C ASN A 181 -29.09 -8.34 22.58
N GLY A 182 -28.76 -7.12 22.17
CA GLY A 182 -27.53 -6.43 22.56
C GLY A 182 -26.26 -7.05 21.99
N GLY A 183 -26.35 -7.67 20.80
CA GLY A 183 -25.22 -8.29 20.12
C GLY A 183 -24.90 -9.71 20.58
N THR A 184 -25.73 -10.31 21.47
CA THR A 184 -25.54 -11.69 21.92
C THR A 184 -25.74 -12.68 20.77
N ASN A 185 -26.78 -12.48 19.95
CA ASN A 185 -27.03 -13.22 18.72
C ASN A 185 -27.20 -12.25 17.54
N TRP A 186 -26.81 -12.72 16.36
CA TRP A 186 -26.89 -11.95 15.11
C TRP A 186 -27.68 -12.73 14.06
N THR A 187 -28.60 -12.03 13.41
CA THR A 187 -29.40 -12.54 12.30
C THR A 187 -28.97 -11.84 11.02
N ASN A 188 -28.78 -12.61 9.94
CA ASN A 188 -28.48 -12.05 8.63
C ASN A 188 -29.65 -11.18 8.15
N GLY A 189 -29.34 -9.96 7.71
CA GLY A 189 -30.29 -9.08 7.09
C GLY A 189 -30.53 -9.44 5.62
N THR A 190 -31.66 -9.00 5.07
CA THR A 190 -32.00 -9.11 3.65
C THR A 190 -32.57 -7.80 3.16
N GLY A 191 -32.12 -7.31 2.00
CA GLY A 191 -32.48 -5.98 1.54
C GLY A 191 -31.99 -4.91 2.51
N THR A 192 -32.87 -3.99 2.90
CA THR A 192 -32.55 -2.85 3.77
C THR A 192 -33.53 -2.73 4.94
N SER A 193 -34.08 -3.85 5.41
CA SER A 193 -35.02 -3.84 6.54
C SER A 193 -35.02 -5.14 7.33
N PHE A 194 -35.55 -5.05 8.56
CA PHE A 194 -35.88 -6.19 9.39
C PHE A 194 -37.12 -5.86 10.23
N THR A 195 -37.73 -6.87 10.86
CA THR A 195 -38.93 -6.69 11.68
C THR A 195 -38.64 -7.08 13.12
N LEU A 196 -38.93 -6.15 14.03
CA LEU A 196 -38.91 -6.41 15.46
C LEU A 196 -40.19 -7.13 15.88
N THR A 197 -40.05 -8.05 16.83
CA THR A 197 -41.20 -8.59 17.55
C THR A 197 -41.76 -7.51 18.48
N GLU A 198 -43.06 -7.58 18.74
CA GLU A 198 -43.74 -6.71 19.71
C GLU A 198 -43.05 -6.80 21.07
N GLY A 199 -42.88 -5.63 21.71
CA GLY A 199 -42.28 -5.52 23.03
C GLY A 199 -41.50 -4.23 23.20
N THR A 200 -41.09 -3.97 24.44
CA THR A 200 -40.16 -2.89 24.75
C THR A 200 -38.73 -3.38 24.54
N HIS A 201 -37.98 -2.70 23.68
CA HIS A 201 -36.57 -2.96 23.46
C HIS A 201 -35.74 -1.97 24.27
N ALA A 202 -34.80 -2.47 25.07
CA ALA A 202 -33.91 -1.61 25.85
C ALA A 202 -32.97 -0.82 24.92
N ILE A 203 -32.39 0.27 25.44
CA ILE A 203 -31.28 0.96 24.77
C ILE A 203 -30.17 -0.06 24.48
N ASP A 204 -29.56 0.04 23.30
CA ASP A 204 -28.53 -0.86 22.76
C ASP A 204 -28.96 -2.32 22.54
N ALA A 205 -30.22 -2.69 22.80
CA ALA A 205 -30.72 -4.03 22.50
C ALA A 205 -30.75 -4.29 21.00
N ILE A 206 -31.06 -3.25 20.21
CA ILE A 206 -31.09 -3.30 18.75
C ILE A 206 -29.75 -2.79 18.23
N GLN A 207 -29.06 -3.63 17.46
CA GLN A 207 -27.78 -3.27 16.84
C GLN A 207 -27.78 -3.71 15.38
N VAL A 208 -27.04 -3.00 14.54
CA VAL A 208 -26.81 -3.34 13.14
C VAL A 208 -25.32 -3.26 12.86
N LYS A 209 -24.80 -4.21 12.09
CA LYS A 209 -23.41 -4.22 11.61
C LYS A 209 -23.32 -4.70 10.16
N GLN A 210 -22.24 -4.34 9.49
CA GLN A 210 -21.83 -4.84 8.17
C GLN A 210 -20.39 -5.35 8.23
#